data_AF-A0A7C5P527-F1
#
_entry.id   AF-A0A7C5P527-F1
#
_cell.length_a   1.000
_cell.length_b   1.000
_cell.length_c   1.000
_cell.angle_alpha   90.00
_cell.angle_beta   90.00
_cell.angle_gamma   90.00
#
_symmetry.space_group_name_H-M   'P 1'
#
loop_
_entity.id
_entity.type
_entity.pdbx_description
1 polymer ?
#
loop_
_entity_poly.entity_id
_entity_poly.type
_entity_poly.pdbx_seq_one_letter_code
_entity_poly.pdbx_strand_id
1 'polypeptide(L)' 'MDIGFREILLILLIILILFGAKRIPEMMKAMGQGVKEFKKAAKDIQSDIETTPTEKPAPPANNDASKKA' A
#
# COMPACT_ATOMS: atom_id res chain seq x y z
N MET A 1 19.98 -2.24 -29.26
CA MET A 1 18.82 -2.86 -29.92
C MET A 1 17.65 -2.53 -29.02
N ASP A 2 17.23 -1.28 -29.15
CA ASP A 2 16.47 -0.58 -28.13
C ASP A 2 15.03 -0.65 -28.55
N ILE A 3 14.18 -1.20 -27.67
CA ILE A 3 12.75 -1.19 -27.87
C ILE A 3 12.31 0.27 -27.76
N GLY A 4 12.23 0.92 -28.91
CA GLY A 4 11.85 2.31 -29.00
C GLY A 4 10.38 2.50 -28.69
N PHE A 5 10.00 3.76 -28.48
CA PHE A 5 8.60 4.14 -28.28
C PHE A 5 7.69 3.67 -29.41
N ARG A 6 8.21 3.56 -30.65
CA ARG A 6 7.46 3.04 -31.81
C ARG A 6 7.10 1.56 -31.67
N GLU A 7 8.07 0.70 -31.33
CA GLU A 7 7.82 -0.73 -31.11
C GLU A 7 6.79 -0.95 -29.99
N ILE A 8 6.90 -0.22 -28.88
CA ILE A 8 5.95 -0.31 -27.75
C ILE A 8 4.54 0.07 -28.21
N LEU A 9 4.39 1.16 -28.98
CA LEU A 9 3.10 1.57 -29.54
C LEU A 9 2.50 0.51 -30.45
N LEU A 10 3.33 -0.15 -31.26
CA LEU A 10 2.88 -1.17 -32.22
C LEU A 10 2.40 -2.44 -31.50
N ILE A 11 3.12 -2.87 -30.46
CA ILE A 11 2.71 -3.98 -29.59
C ILE A 11 1.40 -3.62 -28.86
N LEU A 12 1.32 -2.40 -28.31
CA LEU A 12 0.14 -1.93 -27.61
C LEU A 12 -1.08 -1.90 -28.54
N LEU A 13 -0.90 -1.50 -29.80
CA LEU A 13 -1.96 -1.51 -30.82
C LEU A 13 -2.46 -2.93 -31.10
N ILE A 14 -1.56 -3.91 -31.23
CA ILE A 14 -1.95 -5.32 -31.42
C ILE A 14 -2.76 -5.83 -30.23
N ILE A 15 -2.30 -5.58 -29.00
CA ILE A 15 -3.02 -5.94 -27.78
C ILE A 15 -4.39 -5.24 -27.75
N LEU A 16 -4.47 -3.98 -28.16
CA LEU A 16 -5.71 -3.21 -28.21
C LEU A 16 -6.72 -3.80 -29.21
N ILE A 17 -6.26 -4.37 -30.32
CA ILE A 17 -7.14 -5.02 -31.31
C ILE A 17 -7.64 -6.36 -30.77
N LEU A 18 -6.76 -7.15 -30.14
CA LEU A 18 -7.11 -8.47 -29.59
C LEU A 18 -8.07 -8.37 -28.40
N PHE A 19 -7.77 -7.49 -27.45
CA PHE A 19 -8.54 -7.34 -26.23
C PHE A 19 -9.61 -6.24 -26.32
N GLY A 20 -9.43 -5.26 -27.20
CA GLY A 20 -10.31 -4.10 -27.32
C GLY A 20 -9.92 -2.96 -26.38
N ALA A 21 -10.09 -1.71 -26.85
CA ALA A 21 -9.75 -0.50 -26.08
C ALA A 21 -10.52 -0.31 -24.78
N LYS A 22 -11.66 -0.98 -24.62
CA LYS A 22 -12.47 -0.93 -23.40
C LYS A 22 -12.05 -1.95 -22.34
N ARG A 23 -11.47 -3.09 -22.73
CA ARG A 23 -11.17 -4.19 -21.79
C ARG A 23 -9.99 -3.90 -20.88
N ILE A 24 -8.92 -3.29 -21.40
CA ILE A 24 -7.75 -2.94 -20.60
C ILE A 24 -8.12 -1.97 -19.45
N PRO A 25 -8.78 -0.82 -19.68
CA PRO A 25 -9.17 0.08 -18.59
C PRO A 25 -10.22 -0.52 -17.65
N GLU A 26 -11.13 -1.37 -18.15
CA GLU A 26 -12.10 -2.08 -17.33
C GLU A 26 -11.43 -3.08 -16.37
N MET A 27 -10.51 -3.90 -16.87
CA MET A 27 -9.70 -4.81 -16.05
C MET A 27 -8.82 -4.05 -15.05
N MET A 28 -8.17 -2.97 -15.46
CA MET A 28 -7.35 -2.15 -14.57
C MET A 28 -8.18 -1.51 -13.46
N LYS A 29 -9.41 -1.05 -13.75
CA LYS A 29 -10.32 -0.51 -12.73
C LYS A 29 -10.72 -1.59 -11.73
N ALA A 30 -11.14 -2.77 -12.20
CA ALA A 30 -11.52 -3.88 -11.33
C ALA A 30 -10.35 -4.34 -10.45
N MET A 31 -9.16 -4.52 -11.05
CA MET A 31 -7.96 -4.88 -10.32
C MET A 31 -7.54 -3.80 -9.32
N GLY A 32 -7.62 -2.52 -9.73
CA GLY A 32 -7.28 -1.38 -8.87
C GLY A 32 -8.22 -1.24 -7.67
N GLN A 33 -9.52 -1.52 -7.85
CA GLN A 33 -10.48 -1.58 -6.74
C GLN A 33 -10.12 -2.70 -5.75
N GLY A 34 -9.84 -3.91 -6.24
CA GLY A 34 -9.42 -5.03 -5.40
C GLY A 34 -8.13 -4.74 -4.61
N VAL A 35 -7.11 -4.16 -5.27
CA VAL A 35 -5.86 -3.77 -4.59
C VAL A 35 -6.10 -2.67 -3.55
N LYS A 36 -6.98 -1.71 -3.83
CA LYS A 36 -7.33 -0.63 -2.89
C LYS A 36 -8.03 -1.17 -1.64
N GLU A 37 -9.00 -2.07 -1.81
CA GLU A 37 -9.71 -2.71 -0.71
C GLU A 37 -8.79 -3.62 0.10
N PHE A 38 -7.94 -4.42 -0.57
CA PHE A 38 -6.93 -5.24 0.08
C PHE A 38 -5.97 -4.39 0.93
N LYS A 39 -5.46 -3.28 0.38
CA LYS A 39 -4.56 -2.37 1.11
C LYS A 39 -5.26 -1.70 2.30
N LYS A 40 -6.56 -1.43 2.19
CA LYS A 40 -7.35 -0.87 3.29
C LYS A 40 -7.53 -1.90 4.41
N ALA A 41 -7.98 -3.11 4.08
CA ALA A 41 -8.12 -4.19 5.06
C ALA A 41 -6.78 -4.54 5.73
N ALA A 42 -5.68 -4.59 4.97
CA ALA A 42 -4.35 -4.83 5.51
C ALA A 42 -3.91 -3.73 6.51
N LYS A 43 -4.27 -2.47 6.25
CA LYS A 43 -4.01 -1.37 7.19
C LYS A 43 -4.88 -1.45 8.43
N ASP A 44 -6.16 -1.75 8.27
CA ASP A 44 -7.11 -1.86 9.38
C ASP A 44 -6.64 -2.99 10.34
N ILE A 45 -6.18 -4.13 9.81
CA ILE A 45 -5.56 -5.22 10.59
C ILE A 45 -4.29 -4.75 11.31
N GLN A 46 -3.38 -4.05 10.61
CA GLN A 46 -2.14 -3.56 11.23
C GLN A 46 -2.44 -2.61 12.41
N SER A 47 -3.42 -1.71 12.27
CA SER A 47 -3.84 -0.81 13.36
C SER A 47 -4.49 -1.54 14.53
N ASP A 48 -5.23 -2.63 14.28
CA ASP A 48 -5.84 -3.44 15.33
C ASP A 48 -4.77 -4.23 16.12
N ILE A 49 -3.71 -4.68 15.45
CA ILE A 49 -2.58 -5.37 16.11
C ILE A 49 -1.74 -4.38 16.92
N GLU A 50 -1.51 -3.15 16.42
CA GLU A 50 -0.80 -2.08 17.16
C GLU A 50 -1.59 -1.50 18.34
N THR A 51 -2.91 -1.74 18.40
CA THR A 51 -3.77 -1.31 19.53
C THR A 51 -4.05 -2.42 20.55
N THR A 52 -3.41 -3.59 20.42
CA THR A 52 -3.28 -4.51 21.56
C THR A 52 -2.43 -3.80 22.62
N PRO A 53 -2.93 -3.52 23.84
CA PRO A 53 -2.17 -2.81 24.85
C PRO A 53 -0.96 -3.65 25.25
N THR A 54 0.20 -3.37 24.65
CA THR A 54 1.45 -3.67 25.33
C THR A 54 1.50 -2.62 26.43
N GLU A 55 1.15 -3.08 27.62
CA GLU A 55 1.42 -2.48 28.91
C GLU A 55 2.33 -1.25 28.84
N LYS A 56 1.71 -0.09 29.04
CA LYS A 56 2.35 1.17 29.40
C LYS A 56 3.47 0.93 30.42
N PRO A 57 4.76 1.15 30.12
CA PRO A 57 5.69 1.51 31.17
C PRO A 57 5.29 2.91 31.62
N ALA A 58 4.96 3.02 32.90
CA ALA A 58 4.56 4.25 33.56
C ALA A 58 5.52 5.43 33.25
N PRO A 59 5.03 6.68 33.32
CA PRO A 59 5.89 7.86 33.26
C PRO A 59 7.00 7.71 34.32
N PRO A 60 8.26 8.09 34.05
CA PRO A 60 9.28 8.11 35.09
C PRO A 60 8.86 9.11 36.17
N ALA A 61 8.37 8.57 37.28
CA ALA A 61 8.08 9.31 38.50
C ALA A 61 9.40 9.85 39.05
N ASN A 62 9.42 11.17 39.10
CA ASN A 62 10.32 12.10 39.75
C ASN A 62 10.94 11.51 41.03
N ASN A 63 12.28 11.43 41.09
CA ASN A 63 13.03 11.28 42.33
C ASN A 63 13.83 12.57 42.58
N ASP A 64 13.10 13.59 43.00
CA ASP A 64 13.63 14.76 43.71
C ASP A 64 13.65 14.40 45.21
N ALA A 65 14.56 13.52 45.61
CA ALA A 65 14.89 13.27 47.00
C ALA A 65 16.19 12.47 47.11
N SER A 66 17.16 13.05 47.83
CA SER A 66 18.42 12.45 48.29
C SER A 66 19.64 12.57 47.36
N LYS A 67 20.21 13.79 47.33
CA LYS A 67 21.66 13.90 47.60
C LYS A 67 21.98 15.16 48.41
N LYS A 68 21.67 15.08 49.70
CA LYS A 68 22.37 15.82 50.76
C LYS A 68 23.47 14.89 51.27
N ALA A 69 24.71 15.13 50.85
CA ALA A 69 25.94 14.68 51.50
C ALA A 69 27.11 15.47 50.92
#